data_AF-A0A3Q0J5Q3-F1
#
_entry.id   AF-A0A3Q0J5Q3-F1
#
_cell.length_a   1.000
_cell.length_b   1.000
_cell.length_c   1.000
_cell.angle_alpha   90.00
_cell.angle_beta   90.00
_cell.angle_gamma   90.00
#
_symmetry.space_group_name_H-M   'P 1'
#
loop_
_entity.id
_entity.type
_entity.pdbx_description
1 polymer ?
#
loop_
_entity_poly.entity_id
_entity_poly.type
_entity_poly.pdbx_seq_one_letter_code
_entity_poly.pdbx_strand_id
1 'polypeptide(L)'
;MKTDGLYRASGNLSQVQKIRLQVDQNNLTVLDEEEDVHVLAGALKLFFRELKEPLIPYHAFNKALKASSKSILTFTVIAFVYNFYNREN
;
A
#
# COMPACT_ATOMS: atom_id res chain seq x y z
N MET A 1 -13.16 14.67 0.43
CA MET A 1 -12.70 13.61 -0.48
C MET A 1 -13.91 12.95 -1.13
N LYS A 2 -14.00 12.97 -2.47
CA LYS A 2 -15.12 12.44 -3.28
C LYS A 2 -14.59 11.52 -4.40
N THR A 3 -13.75 10.55 -4.05
CA THR A 3 -13.20 9.59 -5.02
C THR A 3 -13.70 8.21 -4.69
N ASP A 4 -14.48 7.63 -5.61
CA ASP A 4 -15.01 6.29 -5.46
C ASP A 4 -13.90 5.24 -5.56
N GLY A 5 -13.94 4.24 -4.68
CA GLY A 5 -12.99 3.14 -4.71
C GLY A 5 -11.54 3.54 -4.42
N LEU A 6 -11.30 4.61 -3.67
CA LEU A 6 -9.96 4.96 -3.20
C LEU A 6 -9.27 3.75 -2.51
N TYR A 7 -7.99 3.56 -2.77
CA TYR A 7 -7.18 2.39 -2.40
C TYR A 7 -7.58 1.05 -3.04
N ARG A 8 -8.82 0.89 -3.50
CA ARG A 8 -9.33 -0.32 -4.19
C ARG A 8 -9.09 -0.29 -5.70
N ALA A 9 -9.36 0.82 -6.36
CA ALA A 9 -9.09 1.02 -7.77
C ALA A 9 -7.58 1.21 -8.00
N SER A 10 -7.10 0.71 -9.14
CA SER A 10 -5.70 0.81 -9.55
C SER A 10 -5.48 2.10 -10.33
N GLY A 11 -4.44 2.86 -9.97
CA GLY A 11 -3.92 3.94 -10.79
C GLY A 11 -2.99 3.44 -11.90
N ASN A 12 -2.54 4.35 -12.76
CA ASN A 12 -1.59 4.05 -13.82
C ASN A 12 -0.22 3.60 -13.24
N LEU A 13 0.18 2.36 -13.53
CA LEU A 13 1.42 1.79 -13.00
C LEU A 13 2.68 2.55 -13.44
N SER A 14 2.73 3.05 -14.67
CA SER A 14 3.87 3.83 -15.16
C SER A 14 4.03 5.15 -14.41
N GLN A 15 2.92 5.82 -14.05
CA GLN A 15 2.97 7.03 -13.24
C GLN A 15 3.36 6.73 -11.79
N VAL A 16 2.87 5.62 -11.21
CA VAL A 16 3.30 5.15 -9.88
C VAL A 16 4.81 4.93 -9.84
N GLN A 17 5.38 4.29 -10.86
CA GLN A 17 6.83 4.09 -10.98
C GLN A 17 7.60 5.39 -11.20
N LYS A 18 7.04 6.33 -11.98
CA LYS A 18 7.62 7.68 -12.13
C LYS A 18 7.73 8.38 -10.77
N ILE A 19 6.67 8.38 -9.97
CA ILE A 19 6.67 8.98 -8.63
C ILE A 19 7.72 8.34 -7.75
N ARG A 20 7.77 7.00 -7.71
CA ARG A 20 8.78 6.25 -6.95
C ARG A 20 10.20 6.72 -7.26
N LEU A 21 10.57 6.76 -8.54
CA LEU A 21 11.92 7.16 -8.97
C LEU A 21 12.23 8.62 -8.63
N GLN A 22 11.26 9.53 -8.77
CA GLN A 22 11.44 10.94 -8.45
C GLN A 22 11.59 11.17 -6.94
N VAL A 23 10.77 10.50 -6.13
CA VAL A 23 10.85 10.56 -4.66
C VAL A 23 12.19 9.97 -4.17
N ASP A 24 12.66 8.86 -4.76
CA ASP A 24 13.98 8.29 -4.47
C ASP A 24 15.13 9.27 -4.78
N GLN A 25 14.94 10.17 -5.75
CA GLN A 25 15.85 11.26 -6.11
C GLN A 25 15.63 12.53 -5.26
N ASN A 26 14.85 12.43 -4.18
CA ASN A 26 14.49 13.53 -3.28
C ASN A 26 13.70 14.67 -3.96
N ASN A 27 13.04 14.37 -5.09
CA ASN A 27 12.11 15.28 -5.75
C ASN A 27 10.67 15.00 -5.30
N LEU A 28 10.21 15.71 -4.26
CA LEU A 28 8.87 15.55 -3.71
C LEU A 28 7.79 16.38 -4.41
N THR A 29 8.15 17.33 -5.30
CA THR A 29 7.17 18.18 -5.99
C THR A 29 6.24 17.37 -6.89
N VAL A 30 6.73 16.21 -7.36
CA VAL A 30 5.96 15.25 -8.17
C VAL A 30 4.67 14.79 -7.47
N LEU A 31 4.60 14.84 -6.13
CA LEU A 31 3.42 14.47 -5.36
C LEU A 31 2.33 15.54 -5.41
N ASP A 32 2.73 16.82 -5.46
CA ASP A 32 1.80 17.95 -5.57
C ASP A 32 1.32 18.14 -7.02
N GLU A 33 2.13 17.71 -8.00
CA GLU A 33 1.82 17.77 -9.43
C GLU A 33 0.86 16.65 -9.90
N GLU A 34 0.76 15.53 -9.18
CA GLU A 34 -0.08 14.41 -9.59
C GLU A 34 -1.54 14.60 -9.15
N GLU A 35 -2.44 14.68 -10.12
CA GLU A 35 -3.88 14.89 -9.89
C GLU A 35 -4.63 13.56 -9.67
N ASP A 36 -4.12 12.44 -10.19
CA ASP A 36 -4.78 11.14 -10.03
C ASP A 36 -4.51 10.55 -8.64
N VAL A 37 -5.53 10.64 -7.79
CA VAL A 37 -5.48 10.09 -6.43
C VAL A 37 -5.30 8.56 -6.39
N HIS A 38 -5.67 7.83 -7.44
CA HIS A 38 -5.41 6.39 -7.54
C HIS A 38 -3.94 6.10 -7.83
N VAL A 39 -3.26 6.99 -8.56
CA VAL A 39 -1.81 6.96 -8.75
C VAL A 39 -1.10 7.28 -7.43
N LEU A 40 -1.49 8.36 -6.74
CA LEU A 40 -0.94 8.70 -5.42
C LEU A 40 -1.15 7.58 -4.39
N ALA A 41 -2.36 6.99 -4.35
CA ALA A 41 -2.64 5.83 -3.50
C ALA A 41 -1.82 4.59 -3.90
N GLY A 42 -1.55 4.41 -5.20
CA GLY A 42 -0.67 3.37 -5.72
C GLY A 42 0.77 3.54 -5.25
N ALA A 43 1.32 4.76 -5.36
CA ALA A 43 2.66 5.10 -4.90
C ALA A 43 2.83 4.91 -3.39
N LEU A 44 1.84 5.33 -2.60
CA LEU A 44 1.87 5.12 -1.15
C LEU A 44 1.84 3.63 -0.76
N LYS A 45 1.03 2.82 -1.45
CA LYS A 45 1.00 1.36 -1.24
C LYS A 45 2.36 0.74 -1.60
N LEU A 46 2.97 1.18 -2.70
CA LEU A 46 4.28 0.71 -3.12
C LEU A 46 5.37 1.04 -2.10
N PHE A 47 5.36 2.25 -1.55
CA PHE A 47 6.30 2.66 -0.50
C PHE A 47 6.27 1.70 0.70
N PHE A 48 5.09 1.38 1.25
CA PHE A 48 4.98 0.44 2.37
C PHE A 48 5.40 -0.99 2.00
N ARG A 49 5.22 -1.40 0.75
CA ARG A 49 5.62 -2.71 0.24
C ARG A 49 7.15 -2.84 0.12
N GLU A 50 7.83 -1.74 -0.18
CA GLU A 50 9.29 -1.73 -0.40
C GLU A 50 10.11 -1.46 0.86
N LEU A 51 9.46 -1.23 2.01
CA LEU A 51 10.16 -1.11 3.28
C LEU A 51 10.96 -2.38 3.59
N LYS A 52 12.18 -2.19 4.13
CA LYS A 52 13.07 -3.28 4.54
C LYS A 52 12.40 -4.24 5.54
N GLU A 53 11.58 -3.69 6.43
CA GLU A 53 10.71 -4.45 7.31
C GLU A 53 9.25 -4.06 7.01
N PRO A 54 8.32 -5.02 6.92
CA PRO A 54 6.91 -4.71 6.71
C PRO A 54 6.37 -3.76 7.77
N LEU A 55 5.34 -3.00 7.38
CA LEU A 55 4.66 -2.06 8.28
C LEU A 55 4.22 -2.71 9.61
N ILE A 56 3.84 -4.00 9.56
CA ILE A 56 3.69 -4.83 10.76
C ILE A 56 4.96 -5.67 10.92
N PRO A 57 5.83 -5.35 11.89
CA PRO A 57 7.07 -6.09 12.13
C PRO A 57 6.84 -7.59 12.31
N TYR A 58 7.79 -8.41 11.84
CA TYR A 58 7.66 -9.87 11.89
C TYR A 58 7.48 -10.39 13.33
N HIS A 59 8.14 -9.78 14.30
CA HIS A 59 8.02 -10.14 15.72
C HIS A 59 6.61 -9.84 16.29
N ALA A 60 5.91 -8.86 15.73
CA ALA A 60 4.57 -8.45 16.15
C ALA A 60 3.46 -9.18 15.37
N PHE A 61 3.78 -9.79 14.22
CA PHE A 61 2.81 -10.41 13.33
C PHE A 61 1.94 -11.48 14.02
N ASN A 62 2.56 -12.41 14.75
CA ASN A 62 1.83 -13.44 15.50
C ASN A 62 0.92 -12.87 16.60
N LYS A 63 1.33 -11.76 17.23
CA LYS A 63 0.51 -11.06 18.23
C LYS A 63 -0.68 -10.37 17.56
N ALA A 64 -0.47 -9.74 16.41
CA ALA A 64 -1.52 -9.11 15.61
C ALA A 64 -2.56 -10.13 15.12
N LEU A 65 -2.12 -11.29 14.61
CA LEU A 65 -3.01 -12.38 14.19
C LEU A 65 -3.84 -12.94 15.37
N LYS A 66 -3.21 -13.18 16.51
CA LYS A 66 -3.92 -13.66 17.72
C LYS A 66 -4.94 -12.64 18.22
N ALA A 67 -4.61 -11.34 18.14
CA ALA A 67 -5.53 -10.27 18.52
C ALA A 67 -6.71 -10.15 17.54
N SER A 68 -6.49 -10.41 16.25
CA SER A 68 -7.56 -10.33 15.25
C SER A 68 -8.54 -11.51 15.33
N SER A 69 -8.09 -12.69 15.76
CA SER A 69 -8.84 -13.97 15.84
C SER A 69 -10.10 -14.00 16.73
N LYS A 70 -10.55 -12.85 17.27
CA LYS A 70 -11.78 -12.73 18.05
C LYS A 70 -13.05 -12.45 17.23
N SER A 71 -12.96 -12.34 15.90
CA SER A 71 -14.14 -12.11 15.04
C SER A 71 -13.94 -12.64 13.62
N ILE A 72 -15.02 -13.09 12.98
CA ILE A 72 -15.14 -13.62 11.60
C ILE A 72 -14.49 -12.69 10.53
N LEU A 73 -14.22 -11.42 10.88
CA LEU A 73 -13.51 -10.44 10.06
C LEU A 73 -12.04 -10.80 9.74
N THR A 74 -11.46 -11.79 10.42
CA THR A 74 -10.05 -12.20 10.23
C THR A 74 -9.72 -12.73 8.85
N PHE A 75 -10.61 -13.51 8.24
CA PHE A 75 -10.30 -14.10 6.92
C PHE A 75 -10.14 -13.02 5.85
N THR A 76 -10.96 -11.97 5.88
CA THR A 76 -10.88 -10.88 4.88
C THR A 76 -9.66 -9.98 5.11
N VAL A 77 -9.34 -9.64 6.37
CA VAL A 77 -8.19 -8.79 6.68
C VAL A 77 -6.87 -9.53 6.44
N ILE A 78 -6.77 -10.80 6.86
CA ILE A 78 -5.59 -11.63 6.60
C ILE A 78 -5.44 -11.88 5.10
N ALA A 79 -6.52 -12.18 4.37
CA ALA A 79 -6.45 -12.32 2.92
C ALA A 79 -6.08 -11.01 2.23
N PHE A 80 -6.54 -9.86 2.70
CA PHE A 80 -6.15 -8.57 2.15
C PHE A 80 -4.67 -8.27 2.42
N VAL A 81 -4.19 -8.45 3.64
CA VAL A 81 -2.76 -8.28 3.99
C VAL A 81 -1.91 -9.27 3.20
N TYR A 82 -2.32 -10.53 3.10
CA TYR A 82 -1.60 -11.57 2.35
C TYR A 82 -1.61 -11.31 0.85
N ASN A 83 -2.73 -10.87 0.26
CA ASN A 83 -2.80 -10.49 -1.16
C ASN A 83 -2.03 -9.20 -1.44
N PHE A 84 -2.05 -8.24 -0.51
CA PHE A 84 -1.25 -7.02 -0.57
C PHE A 84 0.25 -7.36 -0.55
N TYR A 85 0.65 -8.38 0.22
CA TYR A 85 2.03 -8.84 0.31
C TYR A 85 2.48 -9.71 -0.87
N ASN A 86 1.58 -10.50 -1.46
CA ASN A 86 1.93 -11.51 -2.47
C ASN A 86 1.49 -11.19 -3.91
N ARG A 87 0.79 -10.08 -4.19
CA ARG A 87 0.59 -9.62 -5.57
C ARG A 87 1.78 -8.78 -6.02
N GLU A 88 2.79 -9.50 -6.54
CA GLU A 88 3.54 -9.24 -7.78
C GLU A 88 4.84 -10.08 -7.74
N ASN A 89 4.70 -11.37 -8.10
CA ASN A 89 5.56 -12.03 -9.08
C ASN A 89 4.73 -12.22 -10.34
#